data_AF-A0A5C6UMC8-F1
#
_entry.id   AF-A0A5C6UMC8-F1
#
_cell.length_a   1.000
_cell.length_b   1.000
_cell.length_c   1.000
_cell.angle_alpha   90.00
_cell.angle_beta   90.00
_cell.angle_gamma   90.00
#
_symmetry.space_group_name_H-M   'P 1'
#
loop_
_entity.id
_entity.type
_entity.pdbx_description
1 polymer ?
#
loop_
_entity_poly.entity_id
_entity_poly.type
_entity_poly.pdbx_seq_one_letter_code
_entity_poly.pdbx_strand_id
1 'polypeptide(L)'
;MSLKDLIADASKLDEGAIESVIAPFVKYDPSAERIIFTPSGVALSHENKVLVYLTAVAGWPFVSDTPPEHPTKPADLGSALGIPGGSLRPVLKKLKDLHLLANDAGHYSIQSANLTHIEAYVKGESKPSKRRPPAKHTSRSNANSDKTKVRSKKQRGGGSASDAFEDLVGHGFFKSPRTLANLKNKLEDRGLIFPQSALSGLVLKAVRQNVLKREKIESDGRKVWAYSDHE
;
A
#
# COMPACT_ATOMS: atom_id res chain seq x y z
N MET A 1 28.14 13.24 29.21
CA MET A 1 27.80 12.63 27.92
C MET A 1 28.71 13.25 26.87
N SER A 2 29.81 12.58 26.51
CA SER A 2 30.72 13.05 25.47
C SER A 2 30.31 12.47 24.11
N LEU A 3 30.61 13.15 23.00
CA LEU A 3 30.34 12.62 21.65
C LEU A 3 31.08 11.29 21.38
N LYS A 4 32.14 11.00 22.15
CA LYS A 4 32.86 9.72 22.08
C LYS A 4 32.05 8.55 22.64
N ASP A 5 31.09 8.81 23.53
CA ASP A 5 30.17 7.81 24.09
C ASP A 5 29.03 7.43 23.11
N LEU A 6 28.86 8.21 22.03
CA LEU A 6 27.86 8.00 20.97
C LEU A 6 28.44 7.26 19.75
N ILE A 7 29.70 6.82 19.82
CA ILE A 7 30.27 5.94 18.81
C ILE A 7 29.61 4.58 19.00
N ALA A 8 28.55 4.35 18.23
CA ALA A 8 28.06 3.00 18.00
C ALA A 8 29.17 2.25 17.27
N ASP A 9 30.00 1.53 18.02
CA ASP A 9 30.93 0.56 17.46
C ASP A 9 30.10 -0.40 16.60
N ALA A 10 30.05 -0.15 15.30
CA ALA A 10 29.31 -0.97 14.35
C ALA A 10 29.77 -2.43 14.36
N SER A 11 30.96 -2.66 14.91
CA SER A 11 31.67 -3.91 15.14
C SER A 11 31.34 -4.63 16.45
N LYS A 12 30.63 -4.00 17.39
CA LYS A 12 30.07 -4.68 18.58
C LYS A 12 28.60 -4.99 18.35
N LEU A 13 28.36 -5.93 17.45
CA LEU A 13 27.10 -6.67 17.48
C LEU A 13 27.07 -7.44 18.80
N ASP A 14 26.10 -7.14 19.66
CA ASP A 14 25.85 -7.92 20.87
C ASP A 14 25.19 -9.23 20.46
N GLU A 15 25.87 -10.35 20.70
CA GLU A 15 25.40 -11.71 20.40
C GLU A 15 24.00 -11.93 20.99
N GLY A 16 23.78 -11.47 22.24
CA GLY A 16 22.49 -11.61 22.91
C GLY A 16 21.36 -10.84 22.22
N ALA A 17 21.67 -9.69 21.62
CA ALA A 17 20.69 -8.90 20.86
C ALA A 17 20.37 -9.51 19.49
N ILE A 18 21.33 -10.19 18.86
CA ILE A 18 21.08 -10.96 17.63
C ILE A 18 20.21 -12.18 17.97
N GLU A 19 20.59 -12.93 19.01
CA GLU A 19 19.90 -14.14 19.44
C GLU A 19 18.44 -13.86 19.78
N SER A 20 18.14 -12.81 20.53
CA SER A 20 16.77 -12.45 20.91
C SER A 20 15.86 -12.20 19.69
N VAL A 21 16.42 -11.68 18.60
CA VAL A 21 15.69 -11.39 17.36
C VAL A 21 15.43 -12.65 16.55
N ILE A 22 16.39 -13.58 16.46
CA ILE A 22 16.35 -14.69 15.51
C ILE A 22 15.96 -16.04 16.11
N ALA A 23 16.23 -16.29 17.40
CA ALA A 23 16.01 -17.58 18.06
C ALA A 23 14.61 -18.20 17.83
N PRO A 24 13.49 -17.44 17.83
CA PRO A 24 12.18 -18.05 17.56
C PRO A 24 11.93 -18.39 16.08
N PHE A 25 12.71 -17.83 15.15
CA PHE A 25 12.40 -17.86 13.71
C PHE A 25 13.40 -18.66 12.87
N VAL A 26 14.63 -18.83 13.34
CA VAL A 26 15.73 -19.39 12.57
C VAL A 26 16.54 -20.39 13.40
N LYS A 27 17.07 -21.41 12.73
CA LYS A 27 18.12 -22.28 13.24
C LYS A 27 19.28 -22.29 12.26
N TYR A 28 20.50 -22.34 12.79
CA TYR A 28 21.70 -22.56 11.99
C TYR A 28 21.96 -24.05 11.82
N ASP A 29 22.37 -24.44 10.62
CA ASP A 29 22.97 -25.73 10.36
C ASP A 29 24.46 -25.50 10.02
N PRO A 30 25.38 -25.65 11.00
CA PRO A 30 26.80 -25.45 10.79
C PRO A 30 27.40 -26.45 9.80
N SER A 31 26.83 -27.64 9.66
CA SER A 31 27.34 -28.67 8.74
C SER A 31 26.99 -28.38 7.30
N ALA A 32 25.83 -27.75 7.04
CA ALA A 32 25.39 -27.38 5.70
C ALA A 32 25.64 -25.91 5.35
N GLU A 33 26.21 -25.11 6.27
CA GLU A 33 26.43 -23.66 6.14
C GLU A 33 25.16 -22.90 5.74
N ARG A 34 24.01 -23.31 6.29
CA ARG A 34 22.69 -22.81 5.88
C ARG A 34 21.85 -22.34 7.05
N ILE A 35 21.01 -21.37 6.73
CA ILE A 35 20.02 -20.78 7.63
C ILE A 35 18.69 -21.48 7.35
N ILE A 36 18.14 -22.18 8.34
CA ILE A 36 16.88 -22.90 8.24
C ILE A 36 15.79 -22.13 8.98
N PHE A 37 14.70 -21.79 8.29
CA PHE A 37 13.55 -21.17 8.93
C PHE A 37 12.73 -22.18 9.72
N THR A 38 12.37 -21.83 10.95
CA THR A 38 11.37 -22.58 11.73
C THR A 38 9.97 -22.36 11.16
N PRO A 39 8.95 -23.16 11.53
CA PRO A 39 7.57 -22.91 11.10
C PRO A 39 7.08 -21.49 11.42
N SER A 40 7.51 -20.95 12.57
CA SER A 40 7.25 -19.56 12.97
C SER A 40 7.93 -18.56 12.03
N GLY A 41 9.18 -18.83 11.61
CA GLY A 41 9.90 -18.01 10.63
C GLY A 41 9.28 -18.05 9.23
N VAL A 42 8.77 -19.21 8.80
CA VAL A 42 8.08 -19.35 7.50
C VAL A 42 6.75 -18.59 7.48
N ALA A 43 6.08 -18.47 8.62
CA ALA A 43 4.82 -17.72 8.75
C ALA A 43 4.99 -16.19 8.73
N LEU A 44 6.22 -15.68 8.79
CA LEU A 44 6.50 -14.24 8.81
C LEU A 44 6.12 -13.55 7.48
N SER A 45 5.83 -12.25 7.58
CA SER A 45 5.67 -11.39 6.40
C SER A 45 6.99 -11.32 5.59
N HIS A 46 6.90 -11.00 4.30
CA HIS A 46 8.09 -10.85 3.45
C HIS A 46 9.11 -9.85 4.02
N GLU A 47 8.63 -8.77 4.64
CA GLU A 47 9.49 -7.77 5.29
C GLU A 47 10.24 -8.37 6.49
N ASN A 48 9.54 -9.09 7.36
CA ASN A 48 10.13 -9.69 8.56
C ASN A 48 11.06 -10.85 8.21
N LYS A 49 10.76 -11.62 7.16
CA LYS A 49 11.65 -12.67 6.64
C LYS A 49 13.00 -12.12 6.19
N VAL A 50 12.98 -11.00 5.45
CA VAL A 50 14.21 -10.33 5.00
C VAL A 50 15.03 -9.85 6.19
N LEU A 51 14.39 -9.20 7.18
CA LEU A 51 15.08 -8.75 8.38
C LEU A 51 15.70 -9.91 9.15
N VAL A 52 14.91 -10.92 9.50
CA VAL A 52 15.37 -12.09 10.26
C VAL A 52 16.51 -12.81 9.53
N TYR A 53 16.41 -12.97 8.20
CA TYR A 53 17.48 -13.58 7.42
C TYR A 53 18.78 -12.78 7.48
N LEU A 54 18.72 -11.47 7.24
CA LEU A 54 19.91 -10.62 7.28
C LEU A 54 20.50 -10.53 8.70
N THR A 55 19.67 -10.63 9.74
CA THR A 55 20.13 -10.69 11.14
C THR A 55 20.86 -12.00 11.39
N ALA A 56 20.34 -13.10 10.86
CA ALA A 56 21.00 -14.39 10.95
C ALA A 56 22.32 -14.41 10.14
N VAL A 57 22.37 -13.76 8.98
CA VAL A 57 23.62 -13.60 8.23
C VAL A 57 24.67 -12.84 9.05
N ALA A 58 24.27 -11.78 9.75
CA ALA A 58 25.16 -11.03 10.63
C ALA A 58 25.57 -11.82 11.89
N GLY A 59 24.83 -12.87 12.26
CA GLY A 59 25.10 -13.74 13.40
C GLY A 59 26.09 -14.89 13.12
N TRP A 60 26.39 -15.20 11.86
CA TRP A 60 27.32 -16.29 11.51
C TRP A 60 28.71 -16.23 12.12
N PRO A 61 29.34 -15.04 12.28
CA PRO A 61 30.64 -14.94 12.96
C PRO A 61 30.63 -15.47 14.41
N PHE A 62 29.46 -15.59 15.05
CA PHE A 62 29.32 -16.15 16.40
C PHE A 62 29.07 -17.66 16.40
N VAL A 63 28.65 -18.22 15.26
CA VAL A 63 28.29 -19.64 15.12
C VAL A 63 29.45 -20.46 14.54
N SER A 64 30.29 -19.83 13.71
CA SER A 64 31.45 -20.46 13.06
C SER A 64 32.64 -19.52 13.06
N ASP A 65 33.83 -20.06 13.33
CA ASP A 65 35.11 -19.34 13.21
C ASP A 65 35.39 -18.89 11.76
N THR A 66 34.78 -19.57 10.78
CA THR A 66 34.83 -19.20 9.36
C THR A 66 33.40 -18.95 8.85
N PRO A 67 32.92 -17.69 8.85
CA PRO A 67 31.57 -17.39 8.41
C PRO A 67 31.44 -17.60 6.89
N PRO A 68 30.38 -18.28 6.42
CA PRO A 68 30.16 -18.46 4.98
C PRO A 68 29.81 -17.13 4.31
N GLU A 69 30.21 -16.96 3.05
CA GLU A 69 29.75 -15.84 2.24
C GLU A 69 28.28 -16.03 1.87
N HIS A 70 27.40 -15.26 2.50
CA HIS A 70 25.98 -15.29 2.17
C HIS A 70 25.66 -14.26 1.07
N PRO A 71 24.93 -14.66 0.04
CA PRO A 71 24.62 -13.76 -1.05
C PRO A 71 23.54 -12.76 -0.61
N THR A 72 23.95 -11.51 -0.43
CA THR A 72 23.12 -10.39 0.06
C THR A 72 22.56 -9.50 -1.04
N LYS A 73 22.71 -9.91 -2.31
CA LYS A 73 22.14 -9.19 -3.46
C LYS A 73 20.64 -9.50 -3.58
N PRO A 74 19.83 -8.57 -4.14
CA PRO A 74 18.39 -8.78 -4.31
C PRO A 74 18.02 -10.04 -5.10
N ALA A 75 18.79 -10.42 -6.13
CA ALA A 75 18.48 -11.61 -6.92
C ALA A 75 18.59 -12.87 -6.07
N ASP A 76 19.67 -12.98 -5.30
CA ASP A 76 19.98 -14.15 -4.49
C ASP A 76 19.09 -14.24 -3.26
N LEU A 77 18.78 -13.10 -2.62
CA LEU A 77 17.81 -13.02 -1.54
C LEU A 77 16.41 -13.46 -1.98
N GLY A 78 16.03 -13.18 -3.23
CA GLY A 78 14.76 -13.63 -3.81
C GLY A 78 14.69 -15.16 -3.89
N SER A 79 15.77 -15.78 -4.36
CA SER A 79 15.89 -17.24 -4.44
C SER A 79 15.95 -17.89 -3.05
N ALA A 80 16.72 -17.33 -2.12
CA ALA A 80 16.87 -17.87 -0.76
C ALA A 80 15.59 -17.79 0.08
N LEU A 81 14.81 -16.71 -0.08
CA LEU A 81 13.59 -16.47 0.70
C LEU A 81 12.31 -16.91 -0.01
N GLY A 82 12.39 -17.34 -1.26
CA GLY A 82 11.23 -17.68 -2.09
C GLY A 82 10.33 -16.47 -2.38
N ILE A 83 10.90 -15.26 -2.43
CA ILE A 83 10.15 -14.01 -2.65
C ILE A 83 10.36 -13.56 -4.11
N PRO A 84 9.29 -13.35 -4.90
CA PRO A 84 9.43 -12.86 -6.26
C PRO A 84 10.15 -11.51 -6.32
N GLY A 85 11.07 -11.34 -7.28
CA GLY A 85 11.90 -10.14 -7.41
C GLY A 85 11.10 -8.83 -7.53
N GLY A 86 9.89 -8.88 -8.11
CA GLY A 86 8.98 -7.73 -8.21
C GLY A 86 8.45 -7.23 -6.85
N SER A 87 8.41 -8.10 -5.83
CA SER A 87 7.99 -7.76 -4.46
C SER A 87 9.18 -7.46 -3.54
N LEU A 88 10.33 -8.10 -3.78
CA LEU A 88 11.50 -7.95 -2.93
C LEU A 88 12.14 -6.56 -3.02
N ARG A 89 12.26 -5.97 -4.22
CA ARG A 89 12.86 -4.63 -4.39
C ARG A 89 12.08 -3.53 -3.65
N PRO A 90 10.73 -3.46 -3.74
CA PRO A 90 9.95 -2.54 -2.91
C PRO A 90 10.15 -2.76 -1.41
N VAL A 91 10.22 -4.01 -0.95
CA VAL A 91 10.45 -4.35 0.46
C VAL A 91 11.82 -3.87 0.94
N LEU A 92 12.89 -4.16 0.21
CA LEU A 92 14.24 -3.72 0.52
C LEU A 92 14.35 -2.20 0.55
N LYS A 93 13.71 -1.52 -0.41
CA LYS A 93 13.65 -0.04 -0.43
C LYS A 93 12.95 0.48 0.83
N LYS A 94 11.78 -0.07 1.18
CA LYS A 94 11.02 0.34 2.36
C LYS A 94 11.82 0.15 3.65
N LEU A 95 12.49 -1.00 3.82
CA LEU A 95 13.30 -1.29 5.01
C LEU A 95 14.53 -0.38 5.12
N LYS A 96 15.14 -0.02 3.98
CA LYS A 96 16.20 0.97 3.91
C LYS A 96 15.70 2.37 4.30
N ASP A 97 14.54 2.78 3.79
CA ASP A 97 13.93 4.08 4.11
C ASP A 97 13.54 4.18 5.60
N LEU A 98 13.34 3.05 6.28
CA LEU A 98 13.14 2.95 7.74
C LEU A 98 14.45 2.90 8.54
N HIS A 99 15.62 3.02 7.90
CA HIS A 99 16.94 2.90 8.50
C HIS A 99 17.17 1.55 9.21
N LEU A 100 16.49 0.48 8.78
CA LEU A 100 16.72 -0.88 9.31
C LEU A 100 17.83 -1.61 8.55
N LEU A 101 18.00 -1.27 7.27
CA LEU A 101 19.00 -1.85 6.39
C LEU A 101 19.97 -0.78 5.87
N ALA A 102 21.23 -1.17 5.76
CA ALA A 102 22.24 -0.47 4.99
C ALA A 102 22.35 -1.10 3.58
N ASN A 103 22.74 -0.29 2.61
CA ASN A 103 23.10 -0.77 1.27
C ASN A 103 24.52 -0.31 0.98
N ASP A 104 25.41 -1.26 0.75
CA ASP A 104 26.77 -0.99 0.31
C ASP A 104 27.04 -1.74 -1.00
N ALA A 105 27.37 -1.00 -2.06
CA ALA A 105 27.61 -1.55 -3.40
C ALA A 105 26.55 -2.57 -3.90
N GLY A 106 25.28 -2.43 -3.49
CA GLY A 106 24.20 -3.36 -3.86
C GLY A 106 24.03 -4.58 -2.95
N HIS A 107 24.87 -4.72 -1.92
CA HIS A 107 24.73 -5.68 -0.84
C HIS A 107 23.91 -5.07 0.29
N TYR A 108 22.90 -5.80 0.75
CA TYR A 108 22.06 -5.38 1.87
C TYR A 108 22.57 -6.00 3.16
N SER A 109 22.82 -5.17 4.16
CA SER A 109 23.20 -5.58 5.50
C SER A 109 22.30 -4.88 6.51
N ILE A 110 22.30 -5.39 7.74
CA ILE A 110 21.58 -4.75 8.83
C ILE A 110 22.39 -3.62 9.42
N GLN A 111 21.70 -2.56 9.80
CA GLN A 111 22.30 -1.50 10.58
C GLN A 111 22.38 -1.91 12.06
N SER A 112 23.58 -2.30 12.50
CA SER A 112 23.85 -2.77 13.88
C SER A 112 23.40 -1.79 14.97
N ALA A 113 23.48 -0.49 14.71
CA ALA A 113 23.00 0.55 15.61
C ALA A 113 21.48 0.48 15.91
N ASN A 114 20.69 -0.22 15.07
CA ASN A 114 19.23 -0.25 15.15
C ASN A 114 18.66 -1.65 15.47
N LEU A 115 19.46 -2.56 16.05
CA LEU A 115 19.00 -3.91 16.41
C LEU A 115 17.76 -3.92 17.31
N THR A 116 17.68 -3.03 18.30
CA THR A 116 16.49 -2.88 19.17
C THR A 116 15.24 -2.48 18.38
N HIS A 117 15.40 -1.63 17.37
CA HIS A 117 14.30 -1.21 16.50
C HIS A 117 13.88 -2.35 15.55
N ILE A 118 14.82 -3.17 15.09
CA ILE A 118 14.56 -4.38 14.30
C ILE A 118 13.79 -5.41 15.13
N GLU A 119 14.22 -5.65 16.37
CA GLU A 119 13.53 -6.54 17.31
C GLU A 119 12.06 -6.11 17.51
N ALA A 120 11.85 -4.83 17.83
CA ALA A 120 10.52 -4.26 17.96
C ALA A 120 9.70 -4.36 16.66
N TYR A 121 10.35 -4.26 15.49
CA TYR A 121 9.67 -4.35 14.19
C TYR A 121 9.22 -5.77 13.89
N VAL A 122 10.09 -6.75 14.18
CA VAL A 122 9.82 -8.18 13.99
C VAL A 122 8.72 -8.64 14.95
N LYS A 123 8.77 -8.22 16.22
CA LYS A 123 7.70 -8.46 17.23
C LYS A 123 6.40 -7.71 16.92
N GLY A 124 6.46 -6.70 16.07
CA GLY A 124 5.30 -5.91 15.62
C GLY A 124 4.95 -4.73 16.52
N GLU A 125 5.80 -4.38 17.47
CA GLU A 125 5.67 -3.28 18.42
C GLU A 125 5.97 -1.92 17.79
N SER A 126 6.87 -1.86 16.79
CA SER A 126 7.32 -0.61 16.16
C SER A 126 6.86 -0.42 14.71
N LYS A 127 5.93 -1.25 14.22
CA LYS A 127 5.40 -1.08 12.84
C LYS A 127 4.96 0.37 12.69
N PRO A 128 5.48 1.13 11.70
CA PRO A 128 5.02 2.48 11.46
C PRO A 128 3.54 2.35 11.24
N SER A 129 2.77 2.84 12.23
CA SER A 129 1.32 2.91 12.14
C SER A 129 1.08 3.49 10.76
N LYS A 130 0.44 2.72 9.88
CA LYS A 130 -0.08 3.28 8.64
C LYS A 130 -0.92 4.43 9.16
N ARG A 131 -0.37 5.65 9.11
CA ARG A 131 -1.11 6.88 9.33
C ARG A 131 -2.10 6.83 8.19
N ARG A 132 -3.24 6.15 8.44
CA ARG A 132 -4.45 6.38 7.69
C ARG A 132 -4.56 7.89 7.78
N PRO A 133 -4.59 8.62 6.65
CA PRO A 133 -4.99 10.02 6.71
C PRO A 133 -6.23 10.06 7.59
N PRO A 134 -6.31 10.98 8.56
CA PRO A 134 -7.27 10.91 9.65
C PRO A 134 -8.61 10.51 9.09
N ALA A 135 -9.05 9.29 9.43
CA ALA A 135 -10.38 8.86 9.09
C ALA A 135 -11.28 9.91 9.74
N LYS A 136 -11.94 10.74 8.91
CA LYS A 136 -13.02 11.61 9.39
C LYS A 136 -13.88 10.73 10.27
N HIS A 137 -13.90 11.03 11.56
CA HIS A 137 -14.77 10.39 12.53
C HIS A 137 -16.21 10.61 12.06
N THR A 138 -16.72 9.71 11.23
CA THR A 138 -18.14 9.41 11.22
C THR A 138 -18.32 8.43 12.36
N SER A 139 -18.58 8.98 13.54
CA SER A 139 -19.12 8.24 14.67
C SER A 139 -20.39 7.52 14.21
N ARG A 140 -20.26 6.23 13.88
CA ARG A 140 -21.40 5.32 13.83
C ARG A 140 -21.61 4.82 15.25
N SER A 141 -22.29 5.63 16.05
CA SER A 141 -23.03 5.11 17.20
C SER A 141 -24.21 4.31 16.64
N ASN A 142 -24.19 3.03 16.94
CA ASN A 142 -25.25 2.09 16.65
C ASN A 142 -26.42 2.40 17.59
N ALA A 143 -27.49 3.00 17.06
CA ALA A 143 -28.77 3.10 17.74
C ALA A 143 -29.88 2.85 16.72
N ASN A 144 -30.44 1.65 16.84
CA ASN A 144 -31.62 1.18 16.16
C ASN A 144 -32.84 1.84 16.80
N SER A 145 -33.46 2.82 16.13
CA SER A 145 -34.87 3.17 16.37
C SER A 145 -35.37 4.15 15.31
N ASP A 146 -36.19 3.59 14.42
CA ASP A 146 -37.49 4.10 13.98
C ASP A 146 -37.62 5.49 13.32
N LYS A 147 -38.59 5.50 12.40
CA LYS A 147 -39.02 6.52 11.46
C LYS A 147 -39.01 7.95 12.03
N THR A 148 -38.47 8.90 11.27
CA THR A 148 -39.26 9.97 10.61
C THR A 148 -38.38 10.93 9.80
N LYS A 149 -38.93 11.36 8.65
CA LYS A 149 -38.36 12.33 7.71
C LYS A 149 -38.14 13.69 8.39
N VAL A 150 -36.90 14.18 8.40
CA VAL A 150 -36.59 15.61 8.17
C VAL A 150 -35.26 15.70 7.45
N ARG A 151 -35.28 16.02 6.14
CA ARG A 151 -34.08 16.35 5.35
C ARG A 151 -33.52 17.67 5.86
N SER A 152 -32.49 17.64 6.71
CA SER A 152 -31.74 18.83 7.07
C SER A 152 -30.83 19.23 5.89
N LYS A 153 -31.22 20.31 5.22
CA LYS A 153 -30.52 20.98 4.13
C LYS A 153 -29.15 21.48 4.63
N LYS A 154 -28.10 20.69 4.41
CA LYS A 154 -26.71 21.15 4.62
C LYS A 154 -26.19 21.72 3.30
N GLN A 155 -26.38 23.02 3.12
CA GLN A 155 -25.72 23.80 2.08
C GLN A 155 -24.20 23.64 2.21
N ARG A 156 -23.61 22.91 1.27
CA ARG A 156 -22.20 23.01 0.92
C ARG A 156 -22.15 23.21 -0.57
N GLY A 157 -21.78 24.42 -1.00
CA GLY A 157 -21.51 24.72 -2.40
C GLY A 157 -20.41 23.79 -2.90
N GLY A 158 -20.68 23.11 -4.01
CA GLY A 158 -19.90 21.99 -4.53
C GLY A 158 -20.69 20.69 -4.44
N GLY A 159 -21.79 20.59 -5.20
CA GLY A 159 -22.52 19.33 -5.35
C GLY A 159 -21.59 18.24 -5.85
N SER A 160 -21.77 17.01 -5.36
CA SER A 160 -21.01 15.87 -5.86
C SER A 160 -21.25 15.74 -7.38
N ALA A 161 -20.27 15.25 -8.13
CA ALA A 161 -20.45 14.95 -9.56
C ALA A 161 -21.67 14.03 -9.80
N SER A 162 -22.00 13.17 -8.82
CA SER A 162 -23.23 12.37 -8.81
C SER A 162 -24.49 13.22 -8.74
N ASP A 163 -24.52 14.22 -7.85
CA ASP A 163 -25.72 15.04 -7.61
C ASP A 163 -25.99 15.92 -8.82
N ALA A 164 -24.93 16.53 -9.37
CA ALA A 164 -25.04 17.33 -10.59
C ALA A 164 -25.44 16.48 -11.81
N PHE A 165 -25.02 15.21 -11.85
CA PHE A 165 -25.42 14.27 -12.88
C PHE A 165 -26.88 13.84 -12.71
N GLU A 166 -27.32 13.48 -11.50
CA GLU A 166 -28.70 13.11 -11.18
C GLU A 166 -29.66 14.27 -11.47
N ASP A 167 -29.27 15.51 -11.15
CA ASP A 167 -30.04 16.71 -11.52
C ASP A 167 -30.18 16.84 -13.04
N LEU A 168 -29.12 16.59 -13.81
CA LEU A 168 -29.19 16.64 -15.28
C LEU A 168 -30.09 15.56 -15.86
N VAL A 169 -30.04 14.34 -15.31
CA VAL A 169 -30.96 13.26 -15.68
C VAL A 169 -32.40 13.67 -15.33
N GLY A 170 -32.65 14.17 -14.12
CA GLY A 170 -33.97 14.63 -13.68
C GLY A 170 -34.54 15.80 -14.49
N HIS A 171 -33.67 16.68 -15.01
CA HIS A 171 -34.07 17.77 -15.92
C HIS A 171 -34.25 17.34 -17.38
N GLY A 172 -34.11 16.05 -17.70
CA GLY A 172 -34.33 15.53 -19.05
C GLY A 172 -33.24 15.91 -20.04
N PHE A 173 -32.00 16.09 -19.58
CA PHE A 173 -30.85 16.39 -20.44
C PHE A 173 -30.59 15.28 -21.48
N PHE A 174 -30.93 14.04 -21.13
CA PHE A 174 -30.75 12.85 -21.97
C PHE A 174 -32.00 12.46 -22.78
N LYS A 175 -33.01 13.34 -22.88
CA LYS A 175 -34.16 13.12 -23.79
C LYS A 175 -33.74 12.98 -25.25
N SER A 176 -32.64 13.63 -25.64
CA SER A 176 -31.99 13.42 -26.92
C SER A 176 -30.63 12.76 -26.73
N PRO A 177 -30.11 12.02 -27.72
CA PRO A 177 -28.82 11.34 -27.58
C PRO A 177 -27.68 12.34 -27.33
N ARG A 178 -27.06 12.26 -26.15
CA ARG A 178 -25.94 13.14 -25.74
C ARG A 178 -24.66 12.33 -25.52
N THR A 179 -23.53 12.90 -25.94
CA THR A 179 -22.21 12.32 -25.70
C THR A 179 -21.63 12.75 -24.35
N LEU A 180 -20.56 12.09 -23.91
CA LEU A 180 -19.81 12.50 -22.71
C LEU A 180 -19.22 13.92 -22.83
N ALA A 181 -18.87 14.35 -24.04
CA ALA A 181 -18.41 15.70 -24.29
C ALA A 181 -19.52 16.73 -24.03
N ASN A 182 -20.74 16.45 -24.52
CA ASN A 182 -21.90 17.30 -24.27
C ASN A 182 -22.23 17.40 -22.76
N LEU A 183 -22.13 16.28 -22.04
CA LEU A 183 -22.33 16.25 -20.59
C LEU A 183 -21.27 17.10 -19.85
N LYS A 184 -20.00 16.96 -20.24
CA LYS A 184 -18.89 17.73 -19.68
C LYS A 184 -19.09 19.22 -19.89
N ASN A 185 -19.37 19.64 -21.12
CA ASN A 185 -19.60 21.04 -21.46
C ASN A 185 -20.79 21.60 -20.68
N LYS A 186 -21.87 20.82 -20.51
CA LYS A 186 -23.04 21.27 -19.75
C LYS A 186 -22.76 21.44 -18.25
N LEU A 187 -21.87 20.64 -17.69
CA LEU A 187 -21.42 20.78 -16.30
C LEU A 187 -20.48 21.98 -16.15
N GLU A 188 -19.60 22.20 -17.13
CA GLU A 188 -18.74 23.40 -17.19
C GLU A 188 -19.59 24.68 -17.29
N ASP A 189 -20.66 24.71 -18.09
CA ASP A 189 -21.63 25.82 -18.16
C ASP A 189 -22.26 26.14 -16.79
N ARG A 190 -22.42 25.12 -15.93
CA ARG A 190 -22.95 25.25 -14.56
C ARG A 190 -21.86 25.59 -13.53
N GLY A 191 -20.63 25.87 -13.98
CA GLY A 191 -19.49 26.17 -13.12
C GLY A 191 -18.89 24.94 -12.43
N LEU A 192 -19.21 23.74 -12.88
CA LEU A 192 -18.75 22.47 -12.30
C LEU A 192 -17.72 21.81 -13.22
N ILE A 193 -16.44 21.97 -12.87
CA ILE A 193 -15.33 21.41 -13.66
C ILE A 193 -15.02 20.00 -13.15
N PHE A 194 -15.35 19.00 -13.96
CA PHE A 194 -15.03 17.60 -13.70
C PHE A 194 -14.23 16.99 -14.85
N PRO A 195 -13.26 16.10 -14.58
CA PRO A 195 -12.57 15.37 -15.64
C PRO A 195 -13.55 14.39 -16.30
N GLN A 196 -13.45 14.23 -17.62
CA GLN A 196 -14.32 13.34 -18.40
C GLN A 196 -14.25 11.88 -17.90
N SER A 197 -13.10 11.46 -17.37
CA SER A 197 -12.89 10.13 -16.76
C SER A 197 -13.72 9.91 -15.49
N ALA A 198 -14.09 10.97 -14.75
CA ALA A 198 -15.00 10.85 -13.61
C ALA A 198 -16.47 10.67 -14.06
N LEU A 199 -16.85 11.31 -15.19
CA LEU A 199 -18.20 11.22 -15.74
C LEU A 199 -18.48 9.87 -16.40
N SER A 200 -17.47 9.25 -17.01
CA SER A 200 -17.64 7.94 -17.68
C SER A 200 -18.12 6.85 -16.72
N GLY A 201 -17.60 6.82 -15.48
CA GLY A 201 -18.02 5.87 -14.46
C GLY A 201 -19.49 6.07 -14.03
N LEU A 202 -19.93 7.32 -13.88
CA LEU A 202 -21.30 7.66 -13.49
C LEU A 202 -22.32 7.27 -14.57
N VAL A 203 -22.00 7.60 -15.83
CA VAL A 203 -22.87 7.28 -16.96
C VAL A 203 -22.98 5.77 -17.16
N LEU A 204 -21.86 5.02 -17.05
CA LEU A 204 -21.90 3.56 -17.13
C LEU A 204 -22.72 2.94 -16.00
N LYS A 205 -22.68 3.52 -14.80
CA LYS A 205 -23.53 3.08 -13.69
C LYS A 205 -25.01 3.29 -14.00
N ALA A 206 -25.38 4.45 -14.55
CA ALA A 206 -26.76 4.76 -14.95
C ALA A 206 -27.26 3.81 -16.06
N VAL A 207 -26.39 3.45 -17.01
CA VAL A 207 -26.71 2.44 -18.04
C VAL A 207 -26.94 1.06 -17.42
N ARG A 208 -26.08 0.63 -16.48
CA ARG A 208 -26.26 -0.65 -15.76
C ARG A 208 -27.52 -0.68 -14.90
N GLN A 209 -27.99 0.47 -14.45
CA GLN A 209 -29.22 0.63 -13.67
C GLN A 209 -30.46 0.83 -14.55
N ASN A 210 -30.34 0.66 -15.88
CA ASN A 210 -31.42 0.86 -16.85
C ASN A 210 -32.04 2.27 -16.82
N VAL A 211 -31.31 3.27 -16.33
CA VAL A 211 -31.76 4.68 -16.35
C VAL A 211 -31.48 5.30 -17.71
N LEU A 212 -30.34 4.95 -18.32
CA LEU A 212 -29.93 5.43 -19.64
C LEU A 212 -29.69 4.25 -20.60
N LYS A 213 -30.06 4.44 -21.86
CA LYS A 213 -29.65 3.59 -22.99
C LYS A 213 -28.38 4.17 -23.61
N ARG A 214 -27.58 3.33 -24.26
CA ARG A 214 -26.39 3.78 -25.01
C ARG A 214 -26.44 3.28 -26.45
N GLU A 215 -26.08 4.16 -27.38
CA GLU A 215 -26.02 3.87 -28.81
C GLU A 215 -24.70 4.38 -29.39
N LYS A 216 -24.20 3.73 -30.44
CA LYS A 216 -23.01 4.22 -31.15
C LYS A 216 -23.46 5.18 -32.24
N ILE A 217 -23.01 6.42 -32.16
CA ILE A 217 -23.27 7.46 -33.16
C ILE A 217 -21.93 7.89 -33.76
N GLU A 218 -21.94 8.25 -35.03
CA GLU A 218 -20.78 8.84 -35.69
C GLU A 218 -20.79 10.36 -35.47
N SER A 219 -19.76 10.86 -34.81
CA SER A 219 -19.58 12.29 -34.51
C SER A 219 -18.13 12.64 -34.86
N ASP A 220 -17.93 13.66 -35.70
CA ASP A 220 -16.63 14.12 -36.18
C ASP A 220 -15.73 13.00 -36.75
N GLY A 221 -16.32 12.12 -37.58
CA GLY A 221 -15.60 11.01 -38.23
C GLY A 221 -15.12 9.92 -37.26
N ARG A 222 -15.60 9.91 -36.02
CA ARG A 222 -15.30 8.89 -35.01
C ARG A 222 -16.59 8.28 -34.46
N LYS A 223 -16.56 6.97 -34.20
CA LYS A 223 -17.67 6.25 -33.55
C LYS A 223 -17.62 6.54 -32.05
N VAL A 224 -18.59 7.31 -31.55
CA VAL A 224 -18.69 7.73 -30.15
C VAL A 224 -19.98 7.19 -29.53
N TRP A 225 -19.95 6.85 -28.24
CA TRP A 225 -21.14 6.45 -27.51
C TRP A 225 -21.98 7.67 -27.13
N ALA A 226 -23.23 7.68 -27.58
CA ALA A 226 -24.27 8.59 -27.12
C ALA A 226 -25.17 7.89 -26.11
N TYR A 227 -25.75 8.67 -25.21
CA TYR A 227 -26.61 8.20 -24.14
C TYR A 227 -27.96 8.92 -24.22
N SER A 228 -29.04 8.18 -24.02
CA SER A 228 -30.41 8.68 -24.04
C SER A 228 -31.20 8.09 -22.86
N ASP A 229 -32.28 8.75 -22.46
CA ASP A 229 -33.16 8.23 -21.41
C ASP A 229 -33.77 6.89 -21.83
N HIS A 230 -33.87 5.98 -20.86
CA HIS A 230 -34.62 4.75 -21.05
C HIS A 230 -36.11 5.06 -20.96
N GLU A 231 -36.77 5.36 -22.10
CA GLU A 231 -38.23 5.20 -22.21
C GLU A 231 -38.66 3.80 -21.78
#